data_AF-A0A101XG99-F1
#
_entry.id   AF-A0A101XG99-F1
#
_cell.length_a   1.000
_cell.length_b   1.000
_cell.length_c   1.000
_cell.angle_alpha   90.00
_cell.angle_beta   90.00
_cell.angle_gamma   90.00
#
_symmetry.space_group_name_H-M   'P 1'
#
loop_
_entity.id
_entity.type
_entity.pdbx_description
1 polymer ?
#
loop_
_entity_poly.entity_id
_entity_poly.type
_entity_poly.pdbx_seq_one_letter_code
_entity_poly.pdbx_strand_id
1 'polypeptide(L)'
;MQRHNDAVERTKCRRKVYLVFGPETDEASDYASAVSILDARLVLIPARSLKGVWTYVTSPHLLNYLLTYMEVVNHGKRNDLAKLVEQVKGVVKDGTAIISKPDLLVSGNSIVINELELGATQDVTLNQLINLLPGDIRSIASERGLTVVSDSNVQEVVRRSLIIQPRIRLDYATKTVSGGGLWEEEYVPQFTVFTTAILCNGTKAKGDGESIKRWIDKDGGGLSNDEKKRLEDEYKSLVSSLKDANNVCTEALGGGRGLTSLFFGGKETIGKGLAKLIEW
;
A
#
# COMPACT_ATOMS: atom_id res chain seq x y z
N MET A 1 1.59 -37.39 15.77
CA MET A 1 1.91 -37.19 14.34
C MET A 1 1.48 -35.83 13.80
N GLN A 2 0.24 -35.38 13.98
CA GLN A 2 -0.24 -34.10 13.43
C GLN A 2 0.49 -32.85 13.99
N ARG A 3 0.72 -32.77 15.31
CA ARG A 3 1.49 -31.66 15.94
C ARG A 3 2.97 -31.59 15.54
N HIS A 4 3.58 -32.71 15.14
CA HIS A 4 4.99 -32.77 14.74
C HIS A 4 5.18 -32.32 13.28
N ASN A 5 4.25 -32.70 12.40
CA ASN A 5 4.21 -32.20 11.02
C ASN A 5 4.03 -30.67 10.98
N ASP A 6 3.24 -30.12 11.91
CA ASP A 6 3.06 -28.67 12.05
C ASP A 6 4.35 -27.93 12.43
N ALA A 7 5.27 -28.55 13.19
CA ALA A 7 6.50 -27.89 13.66
C ALA A 7 7.53 -27.73 12.53
N VAL A 8 7.70 -28.77 11.72
CA VAL A 8 8.58 -28.74 10.52
C VAL A 8 8.05 -27.72 9.52
N GLU A 9 6.75 -27.73 9.22
CA GLU A 9 6.14 -26.78 8.28
C GLU A 9 6.22 -25.33 8.75
N ARG A 10 6.02 -25.06 10.04
CA ARG A 10 6.22 -23.71 10.62
C ARG A 10 7.66 -23.23 10.46
N THR A 11 8.62 -24.11 10.76
CA THR A 11 10.05 -23.83 10.64
C THR A 11 10.45 -23.55 9.18
N LYS A 12 9.91 -24.34 8.25
CA LYS A 12 10.04 -24.11 6.80
C LYS A 12 9.45 -22.78 6.36
N CYS A 13 8.23 -22.45 6.80
CA CYS A 13 7.58 -21.18 6.48
C CYS A 13 8.38 -19.98 7.00
N ARG A 14 8.90 -20.06 8.22
CA ARG A 14 9.76 -19.01 8.81
C ARG A 14 11.01 -18.77 7.97
N ARG A 15 11.74 -19.82 7.59
CA ARG A 15 12.92 -19.69 6.73
C ARG A 15 12.58 -19.12 5.35
N LYS A 16 11.44 -19.50 4.78
CA LYS A 16 10.94 -18.92 3.53
C LYS A 16 10.74 -17.41 3.64
N VAL A 17 10.19 -16.90 4.75
CA VAL A 17 10.09 -15.45 5.01
C VAL A 17 11.46 -14.79 4.96
N TYR A 18 12.48 -15.37 5.60
CA TYR A 18 13.83 -14.80 5.58
C TYR A 18 14.49 -14.82 4.20
N LEU A 19 14.29 -15.88 3.43
CA LEU A 19 14.83 -15.97 2.07
C LEU A 19 14.23 -14.92 1.12
N VAL A 20 12.99 -14.50 1.37
CA VAL A 20 12.26 -13.48 0.58
C VAL A 20 12.55 -12.08 1.11
N PHE A 21 12.33 -11.82 2.41
CA PHE A 21 12.37 -10.48 3.01
C PHE A 21 13.71 -10.12 3.64
N GLY A 22 14.67 -11.05 3.67
CA GLY A 22 15.96 -10.87 4.30
C GLY A 22 16.03 -11.54 5.69
N PRO A 23 17.24 -11.87 6.15
CA PRO A 23 17.46 -12.53 7.43
C PRO A 23 17.21 -11.60 8.64
N GLU A 24 17.13 -12.19 9.83
CA GLU A 24 17.10 -11.43 11.09
C GLU A 24 18.43 -10.67 11.33
N THR A 25 18.42 -9.74 12.27
CA THR A 25 19.56 -8.82 12.52
C THR A 25 20.87 -9.53 12.86
N ASP A 26 20.80 -10.71 13.48
CA ASP A 26 21.95 -11.54 13.82
C ASP A 26 22.55 -12.30 12.62
N GLU A 27 21.83 -12.35 11.50
CA GLU A 27 22.26 -12.96 10.22
C GLU A 27 22.28 -11.92 9.08
N ALA A 28 22.18 -10.61 9.39
CA ALA A 28 22.03 -9.53 8.41
C ALA A 28 23.15 -9.44 7.36
N SER A 29 24.36 -9.89 7.70
CA SER A 29 25.51 -9.91 6.80
C SER A 29 25.53 -11.08 5.80
N ASP A 30 24.64 -12.07 5.97
CA ASP A 30 24.69 -13.28 5.14
C ASP A 30 24.20 -13.05 3.72
N TYR A 31 23.08 -12.34 3.55
CA TYR A 31 22.49 -12.00 2.26
C TYR A 31 21.45 -10.88 2.39
N ALA A 32 21.26 -10.13 1.30
CA ALA A 32 20.22 -9.11 1.21
C ALA A 32 18.84 -9.71 0.89
N SER A 33 17.77 -8.95 1.18
CA SER A 33 16.40 -9.28 0.79
C SER A 33 16.30 -9.50 -0.73
N ALA A 34 15.44 -10.45 -1.12
CA ALA A 34 15.10 -10.73 -2.50
C ALA A 34 14.00 -9.81 -3.04
N VAL A 35 13.38 -8.99 -2.18
CA VAL A 35 12.25 -8.10 -2.51
C VAL A 35 12.58 -6.67 -2.12
N SER A 36 12.17 -5.71 -2.95
CA SER A 36 12.18 -4.29 -2.63
C SER A 36 10.76 -3.75 -2.75
N ILE A 37 10.24 -3.19 -1.64
CA ILE A 37 8.93 -2.57 -1.57
C ILE A 37 9.15 -1.06 -1.59
N LEU A 38 8.59 -0.37 -2.58
CA LEU A 38 8.71 1.09 -2.68
C LEU A 38 7.75 1.78 -1.71
N ASP A 39 8.00 3.07 -1.46
CA ASP A 39 7.09 3.90 -0.67
C ASP A 39 5.66 3.85 -1.23
N ALA A 40 4.67 3.86 -0.35
CA ALA A 40 3.28 4.02 -0.76
C ALA A 40 3.00 5.51 -1.05
N ARG A 41 2.78 5.86 -2.31
CA ARG A 41 2.50 7.24 -2.77
C ARG A 41 1.01 7.49 -2.91
N LEU A 42 0.54 8.62 -2.40
CA LEU A 42 -0.87 9.00 -2.49
C LEU A 42 -1.27 9.23 -3.95
N VAL A 43 -2.39 8.65 -4.38
CA VAL A 43 -2.96 8.84 -5.73
C VAL A 43 -4.30 9.53 -5.66
N LEU A 44 -5.23 9.03 -4.84
CA LEU A 44 -6.57 9.59 -4.66
C LEU A 44 -6.86 9.72 -3.16
N ILE A 45 -7.40 10.87 -2.74
CA ILE A 45 -7.90 11.06 -1.38
C ILE A 45 -9.38 11.45 -1.44
N PRO A 46 -10.26 10.87 -0.59
CA PRO A 46 -11.62 11.38 -0.47
C PRO A 46 -11.61 12.78 0.15
N ALA A 47 -12.37 13.70 -0.42
CA ALA A 47 -12.61 15.02 0.15
C ALA A 47 -14.12 15.25 0.30
N ARG A 48 -14.53 15.85 1.42
CA ARG A 48 -15.93 16.21 1.67
C ARG A 48 -16.34 17.21 0.62
N SER A 49 -17.46 16.96 -0.06
CA SER A 49 -18.00 17.84 -1.09
C SER A 49 -19.37 18.32 -0.66
N LEU A 50 -19.64 19.62 -0.82
CA LEU A 50 -20.93 20.22 -0.44
C LEU A 50 -22.11 19.57 -1.19
N LYS A 51 -21.88 19.13 -2.42
CA LYS A 51 -22.80 18.31 -3.23
C LYS A 51 -22.18 16.94 -3.49
N GLY A 52 -22.98 15.88 -3.43
CA GLY A 52 -22.49 14.51 -3.64
C GLY A 52 -21.80 13.87 -2.41
N VAL A 53 -21.84 14.52 -1.24
CA VAL A 53 -21.26 14.07 0.04
C VAL A 53 -19.73 14.11 0.05
N TRP A 54 -19.09 13.43 -0.89
CA TRP A 54 -17.64 13.41 -1.08
C TRP A 54 -17.28 12.99 -2.50
N THR A 55 -16.11 13.39 -2.95
CA THR A 55 -15.53 13.04 -4.25
C THR A 55 -14.08 12.60 -4.06
N TYR A 56 -13.55 11.75 -4.94
CA TYR A 56 -12.11 11.55 -4.96
C TYR A 56 -11.42 12.80 -5.48
N VAL A 57 -10.35 13.22 -4.82
CA VAL A 57 -9.50 14.32 -5.28
C VAL A 57 -8.11 13.80 -5.62
N THR A 58 -7.57 14.31 -6.73
CA THR A 58 -6.18 14.10 -7.16
C THR A 58 -5.63 15.35 -7.83
N SER A 59 -4.37 15.31 -8.27
CA SER A 59 -3.72 16.36 -9.06
C SER A 59 -2.79 15.75 -10.11
N PRO A 60 -2.37 16.52 -11.13
CA PRO A 60 -1.34 16.07 -12.07
C PRO A 60 -0.08 15.52 -11.38
N HIS A 61 0.38 16.16 -10.31
CA HIS A 61 1.53 15.70 -9.52
C HIS A 61 1.32 14.32 -8.89
N LEU A 62 0.17 14.09 -8.25
CA LEU A 62 -0.14 12.78 -7.64
C LEU A 62 -0.25 11.67 -8.69
N LEU A 63 -0.87 11.96 -9.83
CA LEU A 63 -0.95 11.03 -10.96
C LEU A 63 0.43 10.74 -11.56
N ASN A 64 1.36 11.68 -11.51
CA ASN A 64 2.73 11.48 -12.01
C ASN A 64 3.53 10.49 -11.16
N TYR A 65 3.27 10.41 -9.84
CA TYR A 65 3.86 9.33 -9.02
C TYR A 65 3.40 7.96 -9.50
N LEU A 66 2.11 7.81 -9.81
CA LEU A 66 1.57 6.58 -10.39
C LEU A 66 2.22 6.25 -11.74
N LEU A 67 2.38 7.23 -12.63
CA LEU A 67 3.08 7.04 -13.91
C LEU A 67 4.52 6.58 -13.72
N THR A 68 5.24 7.16 -12.75
CA THR A 68 6.62 6.79 -12.43
C THR A 68 6.70 5.34 -11.96
N TYR A 69 5.79 4.90 -11.10
CA TYR A 69 5.79 3.51 -10.64
C TYR A 69 5.38 2.53 -11.74
N MET A 70 4.39 2.90 -12.56
CA MET A 70 4.04 2.12 -13.75
C MET A 70 5.21 1.97 -14.73
N GLU A 71 6.05 2.99 -14.87
CA GLU A 71 7.25 2.93 -15.71
C GLU A 71 8.30 1.98 -15.11
N VAL A 72 8.54 2.05 -13.80
CA VAL A 72 9.47 1.16 -13.09
C VAL A 72 9.11 -0.31 -13.26
N VAL A 73 7.81 -0.65 -13.27
CA VAL A 73 7.34 -2.03 -13.47
C VAL A 73 6.96 -2.37 -14.92
N ASN A 74 7.23 -1.47 -15.88
CA ASN A 74 6.89 -1.60 -17.30
C ASN A 74 5.40 -1.98 -17.54
N HIS A 75 4.49 -1.30 -16.86
CA HIS A 75 3.06 -1.60 -16.90
C HIS A 75 2.41 -1.15 -18.22
N GLY A 76 1.65 -2.04 -18.86
CA GLY A 76 1.12 -1.83 -20.22
C GLY A 76 0.18 -0.63 -20.39
N LYS A 77 -0.53 -0.21 -19.34
CA LYS A 77 -1.46 0.94 -19.40
C LYS A 77 -0.79 2.31 -19.17
N ARG A 78 0.53 2.35 -18.92
CA ARG A 78 1.26 3.59 -18.58
C ARG A 78 1.05 4.68 -19.63
N ASN A 79 1.17 4.32 -20.91
CA ASN A 79 1.08 5.29 -22.01
C ASN A 79 -0.33 5.85 -22.18
N ASP A 80 -1.37 5.06 -21.91
CA ASP A 80 -2.76 5.53 -21.97
C ASP A 80 -3.04 6.51 -20.82
N LEU A 81 -2.60 6.17 -19.61
CA LEU A 81 -2.70 7.08 -18.47
C LEU A 81 -1.92 8.37 -18.71
N ALA A 82 -0.69 8.29 -19.25
CA ALA A 82 0.15 9.46 -19.51
C ALA A 82 -0.53 10.47 -20.45
N LYS A 83 -1.20 9.99 -21.51
CA LYS A 83 -1.96 10.85 -22.43
C LYS A 83 -3.08 11.61 -21.70
N LEU A 84 -3.83 10.92 -20.83
CA LEU A 84 -4.92 11.54 -20.08
C LEU A 84 -4.39 12.55 -19.05
N VAL A 85 -3.27 12.23 -18.39
CA VAL A 85 -2.62 13.14 -17.43
C VAL A 85 -2.16 14.44 -18.13
N GLU A 86 -1.58 14.34 -19.33
CA GLU A 86 -1.20 15.54 -20.11
C GLU A 86 -2.42 16.37 -20.55
N GLN A 87 -3.53 15.73 -20.94
CA GLN A 87 -4.77 16.44 -21.23
C GLN A 87 -5.32 17.19 -20.01
N VAL A 88 -5.39 16.51 -18.86
CA VAL A 88 -5.84 17.09 -17.59
C VAL A 88 -4.95 18.27 -17.19
N LYS A 89 -3.63 18.14 -17.33
CA LYS A 89 -2.66 19.21 -17.05
C LYS A 89 -2.84 20.44 -17.94
N GLY A 90 -3.27 20.26 -19.19
CA GLY A 90 -3.57 21.35 -20.11
C GLY A 90 -4.84 22.14 -19.76
N VAL A 91 -5.74 21.54 -18.98
CA VAL A 91 -7.05 22.11 -18.64
C VAL A 91 -7.10 22.66 -17.20
N VAL A 92 -6.47 21.97 -16.24
CA VAL A 92 -6.53 22.35 -14.82
C VAL A 92 -5.63 23.55 -14.56
N LYS A 93 -6.19 24.58 -13.93
CA LYS A 93 -5.48 25.83 -13.63
C LYS A 93 -5.54 26.11 -12.13
N ASP A 94 -4.64 26.96 -11.67
CA ASP A 94 -4.68 27.41 -10.28
C ASP A 94 -6.02 28.09 -9.97
N GLY A 95 -6.57 27.79 -8.79
CA GLY A 95 -7.90 28.26 -8.38
C GLY A 95 -9.06 27.56 -9.08
N THR A 96 -8.82 26.56 -9.93
CA THR A 96 -9.88 25.79 -10.59
C THR A 96 -9.81 24.29 -10.28
N ALA A 97 -10.87 23.60 -10.64
CA ALA A 97 -11.00 22.15 -10.58
C ALA A 97 -11.66 21.61 -11.87
N ILE A 98 -11.30 20.39 -12.21
CA ILE A 98 -11.98 19.60 -13.24
C ILE A 98 -12.78 18.52 -12.53
N ILE A 99 -14.03 18.29 -12.93
CA ILE A 99 -14.92 17.31 -12.31
C ILE A 99 -15.43 16.29 -13.33
N SER A 100 -15.59 15.03 -12.91
CA SER A 100 -16.15 14.00 -13.79
C SER A 100 -17.68 14.06 -13.88
N LYS A 101 -18.33 14.57 -12.83
CA LYS A 101 -19.79 14.60 -12.70
C LYS A 101 -20.32 16.01 -12.44
N PRO A 102 -21.41 16.43 -13.12
CA PRO A 102 -21.96 17.77 -12.98
C PRO A 102 -22.76 17.95 -11.68
N ASP A 103 -23.19 16.86 -11.03
CA ASP A 103 -23.89 16.88 -9.74
C ASP A 103 -23.01 17.31 -8.57
N LEU A 104 -21.69 17.39 -8.76
CA LEU A 104 -20.74 17.96 -7.81
C LEU A 104 -20.75 19.50 -7.80
N LEU A 105 -21.32 20.13 -8.82
CA LEU A 105 -21.37 21.60 -8.91
C LEU A 105 -22.35 22.19 -7.90
N VAL A 106 -21.94 23.34 -7.34
CA VAL A 106 -22.82 24.26 -6.63
C VAL A 106 -23.29 25.36 -7.59
N SER A 107 -24.23 26.19 -7.16
CA SER A 107 -24.72 27.33 -7.96
C SER A 107 -23.57 28.28 -8.31
N GLY A 108 -23.33 28.53 -9.59
CA GLY A 108 -22.25 29.43 -10.06
C GLY A 108 -21.05 28.76 -10.73
N ASN A 109 -21.16 27.48 -11.14
CA ASN A 109 -20.07 26.71 -11.77
C ASN A 109 -18.82 26.60 -10.87
N SER A 110 -19.01 26.40 -9.57
CA SER A 110 -17.95 26.08 -8.62
C SER A 110 -18.17 24.71 -7.98
N ILE A 111 -17.12 24.17 -7.39
CA ILE A 111 -17.17 23.03 -6.46
C ILE A 111 -16.68 23.52 -5.10
N VAL A 112 -17.30 23.03 -4.02
CA VAL A 112 -16.85 23.28 -2.65
C VAL A 112 -16.39 21.96 -2.04
N ILE A 113 -15.08 21.79 -1.89
CA ILE A 113 -14.44 20.61 -1.29
C ILE A 113 -13.67 21.01 -0.03
N ASN A 114 -13.88 20.33 1.10
CA ASN A 114 -13.22 20.65 2.37
C ASN A 114 -13.19 22.16 2.68
N GLU A 115 -14.35 22.81 2.55
CA GLU A 115 -14.51 24.25 2.80
C GLU A 115 -13.65 25.17 1.89
N LEU A 116 -13.12 24.64 0.78
CA LEU A 116 -12.44 25.37 -0.29
C LEU A 116 -13.36 25.45 -1.52
N GLU A 117 -13.67 26.67 -1.96
CA GLU A 117 -14.44 26.91 -3.18
C GLU A 117 -13.50 27.13 -4.38
N LEU A 118 -13.71 26.35 -5.44
CA LEU A 118 -12.92 26.39 -6.67
C LEU A 118 -13.85 26.53 -7.88
N GLY A 119 -13.47 27.34 -8.86
CA GLY A 119 -14.18 27.35 -10.15
C GLY A 119 -14.07 25.98 -10.81
N ALA A 120 -15.17 25.40 -11.26
CA ALA A 120 -15.21 24.01 -11.69
C ALA A 120 -15.81 23.85 -13.08
N THR A 121 -15.14 23.04 -13.91
CA THR A 121 -15.63 22.66 -15.24
C THR A 121 -15.67 21.15 -15.37
N GLN A 122 -16.75 20.63 -15.95
CA GLN A 122 -16.85 19.21 -16.25
C GLN A 122 -15.95 18.87 -17.46
N ASP A 123 -15.20 17.78 -17.35
CA ASP A 123 -14.41 17.26 -18.47
C ASP A 123 -14.59 15.74 -18.63
N VAL A 124 -14.82 15.33 -19.87
CA VAL A 124 -15.08 13.94 -20.25
C VAL A 124 -13.84 13.06 -20.09
N THR A 125 -12.63 13.64 -20.15
CA THR A 125 -11.35 12.94 -19.95
C THR A 125 -11.28 12.28 -18.57
N LEU A 126 -11.95 12.84 -17.55
CA LEU A 126 -11.98 12.22 -16.23
C LEU A 126 -12.74 10.90 -16.19
N ASN A 127 -13.76 10.71 -17.04
CA ASN A 127 -14.43 9.42 -17.16
C ASN A 127 -13.52 8.36 -17.82
N GLN A 128 -12.68 8.78 -18.76
CA GLN A 128 -11.65 7.91 -19.34
C GLN A 128 -10.59 7.53 -18.31
N LEU A 129 -10.18 8.48 -17.47
CA LEU A 129 -9.25 8.22 -16.37
C LEU A 129 -9.85 7.23 -15.36
N ILE A 130 -11.10 7.44 -14.93
CA ILE A 130 -11.82 6.52 -14.05
C ILE A 130 -11.84 5.10 -14.64
N ASN A 131 -12.08 4.96 -15.95
CA ASN A 131 -12.12 3.66 -16.62
C ASN A 131 -10.78 2.90 -16.61
N LEU A 132 -9.64 3.61 -16.49
CA LEU A 132 -8.33 2.99 -16.36
C LEU A 132 -8.03 2.48 -14.94
N LEU A 133 -8.74 2.98 -13.92
CA LEU A 133 -8.55 2.58 -12.52
C LEU A 133 -8.98 1.10 -12.31
N PRO A 134 -8.33 0.37 -11.41
CA PRO A 134 -8.61 -1.04 -11.21
C PRO A 134 -9.82 -1.28 -10.27
N GLY A 135 -10.58 -2.33 -10.58
CA GLY A 135 -11.58 -2.94 -9.70
C GLY A 135 -12.50 -1.97 -8.97
N ASP A 136 -12.49 -2.05 -7.63
CA ASP A 136 -13.35 -1.26 -6.75
C ASP A 136 -13.06 0.24 -6.80
N ILE A 137 -11.81 0.64 -7.09
CA ILE A 137 -11.44 2.06 -7.16
C ILE A 137 -12.23 2.71 -8.29
N ARG A 138 -12.29 2.07 -9.46
CA ARG A 138 -13.15 2.52 -10.58
C ARG A 138 -14.62 2.58 -10.19
N SER A 139 -15.14 1.56 -9.51
CA SER A 139 -16.55 1.54 -9.11
C SER A 139 -16.90 2.72 -8.20
N ILE A 140 -16.07 2.97 -7.18
CA ILE A 140 -16.26 4.05 -6.22
C ILE A 140 -16.10 5.41 -6.91
N ALA A 141 -15.08 5.58 -7.76
CA ALA A 141 -14.86 6.83 -8.49
C ALA A 141 -15.97 7.14 -9.49
N SER A 142 -16.58 6.13 -10.13
CA SER A 142 -17.76 6.30 -10.98
C SER A 142 -19.00 6.73 -10.17
N GLU A 143 -19.19 6.17 -8.97
CA GLU A 143 -20.32 6.51 -8.09
C GLU A 143 -20.16 7.93 -7.51
N ARG A 144 -19.01 8.19 -6.88
CA ARG A 144 -18.73 9.37 -6.05
C ARG A 144 -18.15 10.54 -6.83
N GLY A 145 -17.62 10.28 -8.03
CA GLY A 145 -16.95 11.27 -8.84
C GLY A 145 -15.45 11.34 -8.57
N LEU A 146 -14.77 11.98 -9.53
CA LEU A 146 -13.37 12.32 -9.49
C LEU A 146 -13.26 13.82 -9.76
N THR A 147 -12.47 14.49 -8.93
CA THR A 147 -12.14 15.89 -9.02
C THR A 147 -10.64 16.01 -9.13
N VAL A 148 -10.17 16.71 -10.16
CA VAL A 148 -8.74 17.06 -10.30
C VAL A 148 -8.57 18.53 -9.98
N VAL A 149 -7.69 18.83 -9.03
CA VAL A 149 -7.28 20.19 -8.68
C VAL A 149 -5.86 20.45 -9.18
N SER A 150 -5.45 21.72 -9.23
CA SER A 150 -4.07 22.09 -9.52
C SER A 150 -3.10 21.58 -8.44
N ASP A 151 -1.82 21.49 -8.80
CA ASP A 151 -0.77 21.07 -7.86
C ASP A 151 -0.55 22.08 -6.72
N SER A 152 -0.92 23.35 -6.92
CA SER A 152 -0.94 24.38 -5.88
C SER A 152 -2.05 24.17 -4.84
N ASN A 153 -3.21 23.65 -5.28
CA ASN A 153 -4.38 23.45 -4.43
C ASN A 153 -4.38 22.09 -3.72
N VAL A 154 -3.74 21.07 -4.30
CA VAL A 154 -3.84 19.69 -3.79
C VAL A 154 -3.31 19.54 -2.36
N GLN A 155 -2.28 20.29 -1.99
CA GLN A 155 -1.70 20.23 -0.64
C GLN A 155 -2.72 20.63 0.43
N GLU A 156 -3.49 21.68 0.18
CA GLU A 156 -4.52 22.15 1.10
C GLU A 156 -5.68 21.16 1.18
N VAL A 157 -6.12 20.64 0.03
CA VAL A 157 -7.19 19.62 0.00
C VAL A 157 -6.77 18.38 0.79
N VAL A 158 -5.56 17.88 0.58
CA VAL A 158 -5.02 16.71 1.31
C VAL A 158 -4.97 16.98 2.80
N ARG A 159 -4.39 18.11 3.24
CA ARG A 159 -4.31 18.46 4.67
C ARG A 159 -5.69 18.52 5.33
N ARG A 160 -6.68 19.09 4.66
CA ARG A 160 -8.06 19.18 5.18
C ARG A 160 -8.86 17.88 5.08
N SER A 161 -8.37 16.90 4.32
CA SER A 161 -8.95 15.55 4.24
C SER A 161 -8.45 14.61 5.32
N LEU A 162 -7.30 14.90 5.95
CA LEU A 162 -6.78 14.11 7.06
C LEU A 162 -7.65 14.29 8.30
N ILE A 163 -7.76 13.22 9.09
CA ILE A 163 -8.59 13.19 10.29
C ILE A 163 -7.68 13.37 11.50
N ILE A 164 -7.80 14.52 12.17
CA ILE A 164 -7.09 14.80 13.42
C ILE A 164 -8.00 14.42 14.59
N GLN A 165 -7.57 13.47 15.41
CA GLN A 165 -8.33 12.95 16.55
C GLN A 165 -7.58 13.18 17.86
N PRO A 166 -8.07 14.11 18.72
CA PRO A 166 -7.57 14.24 20.08
C PRO A 166 -7.92 13.01 20.92
N ARG A 167 -6.94 12.51 21.68
CA ARG A 167 -7.12 11.36 22.57
C ARG A 167 -6.61 11.65 23.96
N ILE A 168 -7.26 11.00 24.92
CA ILE A 168 -6.94 11.13 26.33
C ILE A 168 -6.65 9.78 26.99
N ARG A 169 -5.74 9.80 27.96
CA ARG A 169 -5.56 8.73 28.94
C ARG A 169 -6.28 9.12 30.22
N LEU A 170 -7.27 8.33 30.59
CA LEU A 170 -8.05 8.51 31.81
C LEU A 170 -7.35 7.86 33.01
N ASP A 171 -7.36 8.55 34.14
CA ASP A 171 -7.24 7.93 35.45
C ASP A 171 -8.61 7.31 35.79
N TYR A 172 -8.64 5.98 35.94
CA TYR A 172 -9.88 5.25 36.17
C TYR A 172 -10.46 5.43 37.58
N ALA A 173 -9.63 5.75 38.57
CA ALA A 173 -10.09 5.94 39.94
C ALA A 173 -10.80 7.28 40.09
N THR A 174 -10.24 8.35 39.52
CA THR A 174 -10.81 9.71 39.60
C THR A 174 -11.75 10.04 38.45
N LYS A 175 -11.72 9.26 37.37
CA LYS A 175 -12.38 9.56 36.08
C LYS A 175 -11.96 10.89 35.48
N THR A 176 -10.74 11.35 35.75
CA THR A 176 -10.14 12.57 35.17
C THR A 176 -9.04 12.22 34.18
N VAL A 177 -8.67 13.18 33.33
CA VAL A 177 -7.50 13.02 32.45
C VAL A 177 -6.24 12.94 33.31
N SER A 178 -5.38 11.96 33.04
CA SER A 178 -4.07 11.85 33.67
C SER A 178 -3.17 13.02 33.23
N GLY A 179 -2.30 13.51 34.12
CA GLY A 179 -1.30 14.53 33.74
C GLY A 179 -0.46 14.07 32.54
N GLY A 180 -0.33 14.92 31.52
CA GLY A 180 0.35 14.59 30.25
C GLY A 180 -0.37 13.56 29.38
N GLY A 181 -1.60 13.18 29.72
CA GLY A 181 -2.38 12.17 29.02
C GLY A 181 -3.24 12.72 27.89
N LEU A 182 -2.91 13.85 27.26
CA LEU A 182 -3.62 14.40 26.10
C LEU A 182 -2.66 14.46 24.91
N TRP A 183 -3.06 13.90 23.77
CA TRP A 183 -2.30 13.95 22.51
C TRP A 183 -3.23 13.96 21.30
N GLU A 184 -2.69 14.22 20.11
CA GLU A 184 -3.42 14.12 18.84
C GLU A 184 -2.88 12.96 18.01
N GLU A 185 -3.78 12.28 17.30
CA GLU A 185 -3.45 11.26 16.31
C GLU A 185 -3.98 11.72 14.95
N GLU A 186 -3.16 11.61 13.91
CA GLU A 186 -3.56 11.90 12.53
C GLU A 186 -3.83 10.59 11.78
N TYR A 187 -4.99 10.54 11.12
CA TYR A 187 -5.46 9.40 10.37
C TYR A 187 -5.71 9.76 8.91
N VAL A 188 -5.35 8.83 8.03
CA VAL A 188 -5.74 8.89 6.62
C VAL A 188 -7.18 8.37 6.50
N PRO A 189 -8.09 9.07 5.78
CA PRO A 189 -9.48 8.66 5.66
C PRO A 189 -9.62 7.32 4.92
N GLN A 190 -10.68 6.58 5.25
CA GLN A 190 -11.06 5.37 4.52
C GLN A 190 -11.25 5.67 3.04
N PHE A 191 -11.03 4.69 2.18
CA PHE A 191 -11.06 4.82 0.71
C PHE A 191 -9.89 5.61 0.11
N THR A 192 -8.95 6.15 0.88
CA THR A 192 -7.72 6.72 0.31
C THR A 192 -6.95 5.67 -0.50
N VAL A 193 -6.52 6.04 -1.69
CA VAL A 193 -5.78 5.17 -2.61
C VAL A 193 -4.31 5.56 -2.61
N PHE A 194 -3.46 4.62 -2.22
CA PHE A 194 -2.02 4.69 -2.42
C PHE A 194 -1.59 3.72 -3.53
N THR A 195 -0.46 4.03 -4.16
CA THR A 195 0.23 3.13 -5.08
C THR A 195 1.63 2.82 -4.56
N THR A 196 2.08 1.59 -4.76
CA THR A 196 3.45 1.14 -4.49
C THR A 196 3.83 0.13 -5.57
N ALA A 197 5.13 -0.13 -5.71
CA ALA A 197 5.64 -1.20 -6.55
C ALA A 197 6.46 -2.17 -5.69
N ILE A 198 6.36 -3.45 -6.04
CA ILE A 198 7.16 -4.52 -5.46
C ILE A 198 8.07 -5.05 -6.56
N LEU A 199 9.38 -4.97 -6.31
CA LEU A 199 10.41 -5.47 -7.22
C LEU A 199 11.01 -6.73 -6.63
N CYS A 200 11.08 -7.79 -7.41
CA CYS A 200 11.62 -9.08 -6.99
C CYS A 200 12.89 -9.42 -7.75
N ASN A 201 13.82 -10.04 -7.04
CA ASN A 201 15.05 -10.61 -7.55
C ASN A 201 15.18 -12.04 -7.03
N GLY A 202 16.05 -12.83 -7.66
CA GLY A 202 16.44 -14.12 -7.09
C GLY A 202 17.18 -13.96 -5.75
N THR A 203 16.89 -14.83 -4.78
CA THR A 203 17.51 -14.79 -3.45
C THR A 203 19.03 -14.83 -3.54
N LYS A 204 19.68 -13.97 -2.74
CA LYS A 204 21.15 -13.90 -2.65
C LYS A 204 21.71 -14.87 -1.62
N ALA A 205 20.86 -15.61 -0.90
CA ALA A 205 21.29 -16.66 0.00
C ALA A 205 22.14 -17.71 -0.74
N LYS A 206 23.27 -18.10 -0.15
CA LYS A 206 24.20 -19.08 -0.75
C LYS A 206 23.56 -20.46 -0.87
N GLY A 207 22.87 -20.91 0.18
CA GLY A 207 22.31 -22.25 0.25
C GLY A 207 23.37 -23.36 0.24
N ASP A 208 24.59 -23.06 0.66
CA ASP A 208 25.61 -24.09 0.90
C ASP A 208 25.29 -24.90 2.16
N GLY A 209 25.92 -26.07 2.29
CA GLY A 209 25.66 -26.99 3.40
C GLY A 209 25.95 -26.37 4.78
N GLU A 210 26.91 -25.46 4.86
CA GLU A 210 27.24 -24.74 6.11
C GLU A 210 26.11 -23.78 6.51
N SER A 211 25.62 -22.97 5.57
CA SER A 211 24.51 -22.05 5.80
C SER A 211 23.24 -22.80 6.17
N ILE A 212 22.92 -23.87 5.45
CA ILE A 212 21.73 -24.68 5.72
C ILE A 212 21.81 -25.33 7.10
N LYS A 213 22.95 -25.89 7.47
CA LYS A 213 23.14 -26.50 8.79
C LYS A 213 22.96 -25.47 9.90
N ARG A 214 23.55 -24.28 9.75
CA ARG A 214 23.38 -23.16 10.68
C ARG A 214 21.91 -22.74 10.82
N TRP A 215 21.17 -22.66 9.71
CA TRP A 215 19.74 -22.37 9.75
C TRP A 215 18.92 -23.45 10.46
N ILE A 216 19.25 -24.74 10.25
CA ILE A 216 18.59 -25.86 10.95
C ILE A 216 18.88 -25.83 12.45
N ASP A 217 20.12 -25.51 12.83
CA ASP A 217 20.50 -25.42 14.25
C ASP A 217 19.80 -24.25 14.95
N LYS A 218 19.61 -23.12 14.25
CA LYS A 218 18.89 -21.95 14.74
C LYS A 218 17.37 -22.15 14.77
N ASP A 219 16.78 -22.61 13.66
CA ASP A 219 15.33 -22.66 13.49
C ASP A 219 14.71 -23.95 14.03
N GLY A 220 15.48 -25.05 14.04
CA GLY A 220 15.02 -26.40 14.36
C GLY A 220 15.11 -26.78 15.85
N GLY A 221 15.08 -25.79 16.75
CA GLY A 221 15.04 -26.03 18.19
C GLY A 221 13.85 -26.91 18.59
N GLY A 222 14.12 -28.05 19.23
CA GLY A 222 13.09 -29.01 19.65
C GLY A 222 12.65 -30.02 18.58
N LEU A 223 13.28 -30.03 17.40
CA LEU A 223 13.05 -31.06 16.37
C LEU A 223 13.98 -32.27 16.55
N SER A 224 13.47 -33.46 16.22
CA SER A 224 14.23 -34.71 16.16
C SER A 224 15.24 -34.72 15.00
N ASN A 225 16.20 -35.64 15.03
CA ASN A 225 17.21 -35.76 13.98
C ASN A 225 16.60 -36.06 12.60
N ASP A 226 15.54 -36.88 12.54
CA ASP A 226 14.85 -37.19 11.28
C ASP A 226 14.10 -35.97 10.73
N GLU A 227 13.51 -35.14 11.59
CA GLU A 227 12.85 -33.89 11.20
C GLU A 227 13.86 -32.85 10.69
N LYS A 228 15.01 -32.74 11.36
CA LYS A 228 16.10 -31.87 10.91
C LYS A 228 16.65 -32.28 9.53
N LYS A 229 16.76 -33.60 9.28
CA LYS A 229 17.17 -34.11 7.97
C LYS A 229 16.17 -33.75 6.87
N ARG A 230 14.86 -33.86 7.15
CA ARG A 230 13.81 -33.43 6.21
C ARG A 230 13.87 -31.92 5.93
N LEU A 231 14.11 -31.10 6.95
CA LEU A 231 14.28 -29.65 6.78
C LEU A 231 15.46 -29.30 5.89
N GLU A 232 16.54 -30.07 5.94
CA GLU A 232 17.70 -29.86 5.08
C GLU A 232 17.34 -29.94 3.59
N ASP A 233 16.62 -30.99 3.20
CA ASP A 233 16.17 -31.19 1.82
C ASP A 233 15.18 -30.09 1.40
N GLU A 234 14.28 -29.70 2.30
CA GLU A 234 13.32 -28.62 2.09
C GLU A 234 13.99 -27.25 1.91
N TYR A 235 15.03 -26.94 2.69
CA TYR A 235 15.78 -25.69 2.57
C TYR A 235 16.57 -25.63 1.25
N LYS A 236 17.18 -26.73 0.81
CA LYS A 236 17.83 -26.81 -0.52
C LYS A 236 16.83 -26.54 -1.64
N SER A 237 15.66 -27.17 -1.56
CA SER A 237 14.57 -26.99 -2.52
C SER A 237 14.07 -25.53 -2.55
N LEU A 238 13.85 -24.93 -1.39
CA LEU A 238 13.44 -23.53 -1.25
C LEU A 238 14.46 -22.57 -1.86
N VAL A 239 15.75 -22.72 -1.53
CA VAL A 239 16.78 -21.83 -2.06
C VAL A 239 16.87 -21.96 -3.58
N SER A 240 16.82 -23.18 -4.11
CA SER A 240 16.84 -23.43 -5.56
C SER A 240 15.66 -22.76 -6.27
N SER A 241 14.45 -22.95 -5.74
CA SER A 241 13.23 -22.35 -6.29
C SER A 241 13.27 -20.82 -6.27
N LEU A 242 13.71 -20.23 -5.15
CA LEU A 242 13.76 -18.78 -4.95
C LEU A 242 14.94 -18.09 -5.66
N LYS A 243 15.76 -18.83 -6.43
CA LYS A 243 16.68 -18.19 -7.40
C LYS A 243 15.93 -17.54 -8.56
N ASP A 244 14.70 -17.98 -8.86
CA ASP A 244 13.82 -17.31 -9.81
C ASP A 244 13.08 -16.15 -9.13
N ALA A 245 13.21 -14.95 -9.71
CA ALA A 245 12.53 -13.75 -9.23
C ALA A 245 11.00 -13.87 -9.28
N ASN A 246 10.43 -14.63 -10.23
CA ASN A 246 8.98 -14.83 -10.33
C ASN A 246 8.45 -15.66 -9.14
N ASN A 247 9.20 -16.66 -8.70
CA ASN A 247 8.86 -17.45 -7.52
C ASN A 247 8.94 -16.59 -6.26
N VAL A 248 9.95 -15.72 -6.16
CA VAL A 248 10.06 -14.75 -5.07
C VAL A 248 8.84 -13.82 -5.03
N CYS A 249 8.44 -13.26 -6.17
CA CYS A 249 7.23 -12.42 -6.27
C CYS A 249 5.96 -13.17 -5.90
N THR A 250 5.81 -14.41 -6.36
CA THR A 250 4.67 -15.26 -6.02
C THR A 250 4.56 -15.48 -4.52
N GLU A 251 5.69 -15.77 -3.86
CA GLU A 251 5.73 -15.97 -2.41
C GLU A 251 5.49 -14.66 -1.64
N ALA A 252 6.09 -13.55 -2.07
CA ALA A 252 5.88 -12.23 -1.48
C ALA A 252 4.41 -11.79 -1.55
N LEU A 253 3.68 -12.20 -2.61
CA LEU A 253 2.28 -11.89 -2.84
C LEU A 253 1.32 -13.02 -2.39
N GLY A 254 1.74 -13.85 -1.42
CA GLY A 254 0.85 -14.81 -0.75
C GLY A 254 0.84 -16.22 -1.34
N GLY A 255 1.92 -16.63 -2.02
CA GLY A 255 2.18 -18.03 -2.40
C GLY A 255 1.11 -18.63 -3.30
N GLY A 256 0.61 -17.86 -4.28
CA GLY A 256 -0.43 -18.28 -5.22
C GLY A 256 -1.87 -18.23 -4.70
N ARG A 257 -2.08 -17.97 -3.40
CA ARG A 257 -3.43 -17.69 -2.85
C ARG A 257 -3.89 -16.25 -3.07
N GLY A 258 -2.95 -15.37 -3.41
CA GLY A 258 -3.16 -13.93 -3.56
C GLY A 258 -3.24 -13.21 -2.23
N LEU A 259 -2.39 -12.20 -2.03
CA LEU A 259 -2.46 -11.30 -0.90
C LEU A 259 -3.54 -10.25 -1.17
N THR A 260 -4.63 -10.28 -0.40
CA THR A 260 -5.79 -9.40 -0.62
C THR A 260 -5.83 -8.19 0.31
N SER A 261 -5.08 -8.23 1.40
CA SER A 261 -5.07 -7.17 2.41
C SER A 261 -3.79 -7.15 3.24
N LEU A 262 -3.47 -5.96 3.75
CA LEU A 262 -2.41 -5.71 4.71
C LEU A 262 -3.01 -5.18 6.01
N PHE A 263 -2.45 -5.63 7.13
CA PHE A 263 -2.70 -5.04 8.43
C PHE A 263 -1.49 -4.20 8.83
N PHE A 264 -1.72 -2.91 9.04
CA PHE A 264 -0.73 -1.97 9.56
C PHE A 264 -0.99 -1.74 11.04
N GLY A 265 0.06 -1.76 11.85
CA GLY A 265 -0.04 -1.53 13.30
C GLY A 265 0.56 -2.66 14.13
N GLY A 266 0.94 -2.33 15.36
CA GLY A 266 1.62 -3.27 16.24
C GLY A 266 1.76 -2.72 17.66
N LYS A 267 2.53 -3.42 18.49
CA LYS A 267 2.74 -3.06 19.91
C LYS A 267 3.43 -1.69 20.09
N GLU A 268 4.12 -1.21 19.05
CA GLU A 268 4.95 0.00 19.08
C GLU A 268 4.42 1.15 18.23
N THR A 269 3.39 0.93 17.39
CA THR A 269 2.82 1.97 16.52
C THR A 269 1.42 2.38 16.98
N ILE A 270 1.20 3.69 17.05
CA ILE A 270 -0.10 4.29 17.35
C ILE A 270 -0.96 4.20 16.09
N GLY A 271 -1.71 3.10 15.95
CA GLY A 271 -2.66 2.93 14.85
C GLY A 271 -2.81 1.47 14.44
N LYS A 272 -4.06 1.07 14.16
CA LYS A 272 -4.37 -0.20 13.48
C LYS A 272 -5.13 0.14 12.21
N GLY A 273 -4.56 -0.18 11.06
CA GLY A 273 -5.14 0.07 9.74
C GLY A 273 -5.26 -1.22 8.96
N LEU A 274 -6.36 -1.39 8.23
CA LEU A 274 -6.52 -2.44 7.24
C LEU A 274 -6.50 -1.78 5.87
N ALA A 275 -5.60 -2.24 5.00
CA ALA A 275 -5.59 -1.85 3.60
C ALA A 275 -5.94 -3.04 2.73
N LYS A 276 -6.79 -2.82 1.73
CA LYS A 276 -7.01 -3.78 0.66
C LYS A 276 -5.90 -3.62 -0.37
N LEU A 277 -5.35 -4.74 -0.84
CA LEU A 277 -4.44 -4.76 -1.98
C LEU A 277 -5.24 -4.96 -3.26
N ILE A 278 -4.93 -4.14 -4.26
CA ILE A 278 -5.52 -4.20 -5.59
C ILE A 278 -4.36 -4.19 -6.58
N GLU A 279 -4.20 -5.26 -7.32
CA GLU A 279 -3.27 -5.34 -8.45
C GLU A 279 -3.87 -4.58 -9.64
N TRP A 280 -3.04 -3.79 -10.32
CA TRP A 280 -3.46 -2.96 -11.45
C TRP A 280 -3.34 -3.72 -12.78
#